data_AF-A0A946IRR3-F1
#
_entry.id   AF-A0A946IRR3-F1
#
_cell.length_a   1.000
_cell.length_b   1.000
_cell.length_c   1.000
_cell.angle_alpha   90.00
_cell.angle_beta   90.00
_cell.angle_gamma   90.00
#
_symmetry.space_group_name_H-M   'P 1'
#
loop_
_entity.id
_entity.type
_entity.pdbx_description
1 polymer ?
#
loop_
_entity_poly.entity_id
_entity_poly.type
_entity_poly.pdbx_seq_one_letter_code
_entity_poly.pdbx_strand_id
1 'polypeptide(L)'
;MKKNHNIYTFFTEIKPKYLNLAPKEQKQVIEGKKLKKALTNKAKTSYITYTKTKTELDSNNFSEALENQNDDLIKLDGIGPYIEQRLNDIGIYNYEQVSKLNNEDIHKITELIDFFPGRIERDNWVEKAQLFKINT
;
A
#
# COMPACT_ATOMS: atom_id res chain seq x y z
N MET A 1 -14.52 -20.21 -55.49
CA MET A 1 -15.64 -20.50 -54.56
C MET A 1 -15.07 -21.12 -53.30
N LYS A 2 -15.25 -20.45 -52.14
CA LYS A 2 -14.83 -20.91 -50.81
C LYS A 2 -15.83 -21.92 -50.25
N LYS A 3 -15.37 -22.96 -49.56
CA LYS A 3 -16.00 -23.43 -48.29
C LYS A 3 -14.89 -23.93 -47.35
N ASN A 4 -14.46 -23.02 -46.48
CA ASN A 4 -13.62 -23.33 -45.33
C ASN A 4 -14.46 -24.19 -44.36
N HIS A 5 -13.89 -25.29 -43.88
CA HIS A 5 -14.55 -26.17 -42.93
C HIS A 5 -14.69 -25.46 -41.58
N ASN A 6 -15.92 -25.18 -41.19
CA ASN A 6 -16.25 -24.58 -39.91
C ASN A 6 -16.32 -25.71 -38.86
N ILE A 7 -15.30 -25.82 -38.01
CA ILE A 7 -15.23 -26.81 -36.92
C ILE A 7 -16.06 -26.44 -35.68
N TYR A 8 -16.87 -25.38 -35.72
CA TYR A 8 -17.70 -24.96 -34.59
C TYR A 8 -19.06 -25.67 -34.55
N THR A 9 -19.05 -27.00 -34.46
CA THR A 9 -20.29 -27.77 -34.21
C THR A 9 -20.15 -28.75 -33.05
N PHE A 10 -19.43 -28.36 -32.00
CA PHE A 10 -19.37 -29.10 -30.74
C PHE A 10 -19.48 -28.15 -29.55
N PHE A 11 -20.62 -27.49 -29.42
CA PHE A 11 -21.06 -27.01 -28.12
C PHE A 11 -22.53 -27.33 -27.97
N THR A 12 -22.81 -28.58 -27.59
CA THR A 12 -24.15 -29.01 -27.21
C THR A 12 -24.62 -28.10 -26.08
N GLU A 13 -25.76 -27.44 -26.31
CA GLU A 13 -26.46 -26.60 -25.36
C GLU A 13 -26.68 -27.34 -24.04
N ILE A 14 -25.89 -27.01 -23.03
CA ILE A 14 -26.30 -27.21 -21.64
C ILE A 14 -26.85 -25.85 -21.19
N LYS A 15 -28.17 -25.65 -21.32
CA LYS A 15 -28.83 -24.52 -20.65
C LYS A 15 -28.75 -24.75 -19.14
N PRO A 16 -28.03 -23.92 -18.36
CA PRO A 16 -28.06 -24.06 -16.92
C PRO A 16 -29.49 -23.79 -16.44
N LYS A 17 -30.11 -24.79 -15.81
CA LYS A 17 -31.38 -24.62 -15.10
C LYS A 17 -31.12 -23.67 -13.94
N TYR A 18 -31.55 -22.42 -14.05
CA TYR A 18 -31.43 -21.46 -12.94
C TYR A 18 -32.27 -21.97 -11.77
N LEU A 19 -31.59 -22.41 -10.71
CA LEU A 19 -32.19 -22.63 -9.40
C LEU A 19 -32.54 -21.25 -8.84
N ASN A 20 -33.81 -21.03 -8.47
CA ASN A 20 -34.21 -19.80 -7.79
C ASN A 20 -33.53 -19.75 -6.41
N LEU A 21 -32.37 -19.11 -6.32
CA LEU A 21 -31.63 -18.90 -5.07
C LEU A 21 -32.47 -18.02 -4.13
N ALA A 22 -32.75 -18.55 -2.94
CA ALA A 22 -33.67 -17.96 -1.97
C ALA A 22 -33.20 -16.57 -1.47
N PRO A 23 -34.10 -15.68 -0.99
CA PRO A 23 -33.78 -14.30 -0.57
C PRO A 23 -32.73 -14.11 0.54
N LYS A 24 -32.24 -15.20 1.15
CA LYS A 24 -31.28 -15.16 2.27
C LYS A 24 -29.83 -14.93 1.84
N GLU A 25 -29.48 -15.25 0.59
CA GLU A 25 -28.11 -15.12 0.09
C GLU A 25 -27.80 -13.70 -0.41
N GLN A 26 -28.80 -13.02 -1.00
CA GLN A 26 -28.66 -11.63 -1.43
C GLN A 26 -28.45 -10.66 -0.25
N LYS A 27 -29.07 -10.92 0.91
CA LYS A 27 -28.87 -10.09 2.12
C LYS A 27 -27.44 -10.15 2.66
N GLN A 28 -26.81 -11.33 2.65
CA GLN A 28 -25.44 -11.52 3.15
C GLN A 28 -24.38 -10.80 2.29
N VAL A 29 -24.55 -10.80 0.97
CA VAL A 29 -23.63 -10.09 0.05
C VAL A 29 -23.73 -8.57 0.21
N ILE A 30 -24.92 -8.04 0.46
CA ILE A 30 -25.15 -6.59 0.68
C ILE A 30 -24.57 -6.14 2.02
N GLU A 31 -24.74 -6.96 3.07
CA GLU A 31 -24.19 -6.70 4.40
C GLU A 31 -22.65 -6.74 4.39
N GLY A 32 -22.04 -7.73 3.72
CA GLY A 32 -20.59 -7.80 3.52
C GLY A 32 -20.00 -6.59 2.77
N LYS A 33 -20.72 -6.06 1.75
CA LYS A 33 -20.30 -4.83 1.04
C LYS A 33 -20.41 -3.58 1.93
N LYS A 34 -21.44 -3.51 2.78
CA LYS A 34 -21.64 -2.40 3.75
C LYS A 34 -20.57 -2.42 4.84
N LEU A 35 -20.21 -3.59 5.35
CA LEU A 35 -19.11 -3.77 6.31
C LEU A 35 -17.75 -3.35 5.71
N LYS A 36 -17.44 -3.75 4.47
CA LYS A 36 -16.20 -3.30 3.80
C LYS A 36 -16.15 -1.78 3.63
N LYS A 37 -17.25 -1.14 3.26
CA LYS A 37 -17.35 0.33 3.13
C LYS A 37 -17.21 1.06 4.47
N ALA A 38 -17.76 0.50 5.55
CA ALA A 38 -17.63 1.06 6.90
C ALA A 38 -16.19 0.94 7.44
N LEU A 39 -15.54 -0.21 7.21
CA LEU A 39 -14.13 -0.43 7.56
C LEU A 39 -13.20 0.53 6.81
N THR A 40 -13.43 0.74 5.50
CA THR A 40 -12.65 1.70 4.71
C THR A 40 -12.82 3.14 5.19
N ASN A 41 -14.02 3.51 5.65
CA ASN A 41 -14.27 4.86 6.15
C ASN A 41 -13.66 5.08 7.54
N LYS A 42 -13.71 4.06 8.42
CA LYS A 42 -13.05 4.10 9.73
C LYS A 42 -11.53 4.22 9.60
N ALA A 43 -10.93 3.46 8.69
CA ALA A 43 -9.49 3.51 8.40
C ALA A 43 -9.07 4.88 7.82
N LYS A 44 -9.89 5.48 6.94
CA LYS A 44 -9.65 6.84 6.43
C LYS A 44 -9.77 7.89 7.55
N THR A 45 -10.76 7.76 8.44
CA THR A 45 -10.94 8.68 9.57
C THR A 45 -9.81 8.58 10.59
N SER A 46 -9.31 7.38 10.90
CA SER A 46 -8.15 7.20 11.79
C SER A 46 -6.88 7.80 11.20
N TYR A 47 -6.66 7.64 9.89
CA TYR A 47 -5.51 8.22 9.19
C TYR A 47 -5.54 9.75 9.18
N ILE A 48 -6.69 10.37 8.87
CA ILE A 48 -6.87 11.83 8.89
C ILE A 48 -6.73 12.41 10.32
N THR A 49 -7.14 11.65 11.34
CA THR A 49 -7.00 12.07 12.74
C THR A 49 -5.53 11.99 13.17
N TYR A 50 -4.80 10.95 12.79
CA TYR A 50 -3.39 10.76 13.09
C TYR A 50 -2.49 11.85 12.46
N THR A 51 -2.72 12.20 11.20
CA THR A 51 -1.99 13.28 10.52
C THR A 51 -2.23 14.65 11.17
N LYS A 52 -3.40 14.85 11.78
CA LYS A 52 -3.75 16.09 12.51
C LYS A 52 -3.14 16.15 13.92
N THR A 53 -2.80 15.01 14.53
CA THR A 53 -2.15 14.92 15.84
C THR A 53 -0.62 14.81 15.77
N LYS A 54 -0.03 14.56 14.59
CA LYS A 54 1.43 14.49 14.37
C LYS A 54 2.14 15.86 14.37
N THR A 55 1.44 16.96 14.63
CA THR A 55 2.06 18.29 14.81
C THR A 55 2.98 18.35 16.06
N GLU A 56 3.12 17.26 16.82
CA GLU A 56 3.94 17.18 18.04
C GLU A 56 5.01 16.05 18.01
N LEU A 57 5.52 15.65 16.83
CA LEU A 57 6.78 14.91 16.77
C LEU A 57 7.90 15.95 16.73
N ASP A 58 8.72 16.05 17.79
CA ASP A 58 9.82 17.01 17.97
C ASP A 58 10.54 17.37 16.65
N SER A 59 10.17 18.52 16.08
CA SER A 59 10.74 19.10 14.85
C SER A 59 12.24 19.41 14.94
N ASN A 60 12.88 19.11 16.07
CA ASN A 60 14.28 19.41 16.36
C ASN A 60 15.25 18.33 15.85
N ASN A 61 14.77 17.12 15.50
CA ASN A 61 15.62 16.04 14.96
C ASN A 61 15.57 15.92 13.43
N PHE A 62 14.70 16.69 12.79
CA PHE A 62 14.51 16.69 11.35
C PHE A 62 14.73 18.12 10.88
N SER A 63 15.98 18.55 10.97
CA SER A 63 16.44 19.82 10.40
C SER A 63 15.95 19.89 8.96
N GLU A 64 15.00 20.80 8.74
CA GLU A 64 14.57 21.41 7.48
C GLU A 64 15.21 20.74 6.26
N ALA A 65 14.63 19.62 5.82
CA ALA A 65 14.97 19.07 4.52
C ALA A 65 14.64 20.17 3.51
N LEU A 66 15.69 20.84 3.04
CA LEU A 66 15.66 21.89 2.05
C LEU A 66 14.76 21.38 0.91
N GLU A 67 13.81 22.19 0.48
CA GLU A 67 12.69 21.90 -0.44
C GLU A 67 13.09 21.25 -1.80
N ASN A 68 14.38 20.92 -2.00
CA ASN A 68 15.02 20.39 -3.19
C ASN A 68 15.83 19.08 -2.95
N GLN A 69 15.67 18.38 -1.82
CA GLN A 69 16.38 17.11 -1.55
C GLN A 69 15.43 15.93 -1.34
N ASN A 70 14.51 15.73 -2.29
CA ASN A 70 13.72 14.50 -2.33
C ASN A 70 14.51 13.46 -3.14
N ASP A 71 14.77 12.31 -2.52
CA ASP A 71 15.42 11.19 -3.19
C ASP A 71 14.39 10.23 -3.79
N ASP A 72 14.83 9.42 -4.76
CA ASP A 72 14.05 8.35 -5.36
C ASP A 72 14.07 7.11 -4.45
N LEU A 73 13.20 7.08 -3.43
CA LEU A 73 13.17 6.01 -2.42
C LEU A 73 12.88 4.63 -3.03
N ILE A 74 12.31 4.56 -4.24
CA ILE A 74 12.11 3.32 -5.00
C ILE A 74 13.43 2.60 -5.31
N LYS A 75 14.58 3.28 -5.23
CA LYS A 75 15.91 2.65 -5.32
C LYS A 75 16.22 1.69 -4.17
N LEU A 76 15.50 1.78 -3.06
CA LEU A 76 15.57 0.81 -1.97
C LEU A 76 14.70 -0.41 -2.29
N ASP A 77 15.23 -1.61 -2.04
CA ASP A 77 14.52 -2.85 -2.35
C ASP A 77 13.20 -2.93 -1.58
N GLY A 78 12.15 -3.39 -2.26
CA GLY A 78 10.83 -3.55 -1.64
C GLY A 78 10.04 -2.25 -1.47
N ILE A 79 10.61 -1.09 -1.81
CA ILE A 79 9.88 0.16 -1.97
C ILE A 79 9.36 0.25 -3.41
N GLY A 80 8.05 0.14 -3.56
CA GLY A 80 7.36 0.49 -4.81
C GLY A 80 6.70 1.87 -4.72
N PRO A 81 6.12 2.39 -5.82
CA PRO A 81 5.49 3.72 -5.85
C PRO A 81 4.45 3.95 -4.75
N TYR A 82 3.71 2.90 -4.37
CA TYR A 82 2.75 2.98 -3.28
C TYR A 82 3.44 3.19 -1.91
N ILE A 83 4.53 2.49 -1.64
CA ILE A 83 5.25 2.58 -0.36
C ILE A 83 5.97 3.92 -0.26
N GLU A 84 6.61 4.37 -1.35
CA GLU A 84 7.21 5.70 -1.42
C GLU A 84 6.16 6.79 -1.15
N GLN A 85 4.98 6.71 -1.77
CA GLN A 85 3.90 7.66 -1.50
C GLN A 85 3.53 7.69 -0.01
N ARG A 86 3.40 6.52 0.64
CA ARG A 86 3.08 6.46 2.07
C ARG A 86 4.18 7.00 2.96
N LEU A 87 5.45 6.80 2.60
CA LEU A 87 6.61 7.36 3.30
C LEU A 87 6.61 8.90 3.19
N ASN A 88 6.37 9.42 1.99
CA ASN A 88 6.20 10.85 1.74
C ASN A 88 5.04 11.43 2.56
N ASP A 89 3.90 10.74 2.61
CA ASP A 89 2.74 11.18 3.41
C ASP A 89 3.08 11.31 4.92
N ILE A 90 4.04 10.52 5.43
CA ILE A 90 4.50 10.61 6.82
C ILE A 90 5.76 11.48 6.98
N GLY A 91 6.22 12.16 5.93
CA GLY A 91 7.33 13.11 5.99
C GLY A 91 8.72 12.53 5.77
N ILE A 92 8.83 11.31 5.22
CA ILE A 92 10.11 10.70 4.84
C ILE A 92 10.28 10.83 3.33
N TYR A 93 11.25 11.63 2.90
CA TYR A 93 11.46 12.00 1.51
C TYR A 93 12.87 11.67 0.98
N ASN A 94 13.83 11.33 1.86
CA ASN A 94 15.22 11.13 1.43
C ASN A 94 15.95 10.00 2.15
N TYR A 95 17.07 9.57 1.57
CA TYR A 95 17.87 8.46 2.08
C TYR A 95 18.50 8.79 3.44
N GLU A 96 18.82 10.05 3.72
CA GLU A 96 19.39 10.44 5.01
C GLU A 96 18.45 10.05 6.16
N GLN A 97 17.16 10.33 6.00
CA GLN A 97 16.11 10.06 6.98
C GLN A 97 15.93 8.56 7.17
N VAL A 98 15.84 7.80 6.07
CA VAL A 98 15.74 6.32 6.10
C VAL A 98 16.99 5.70 6.75
N SER A 99 18.17 6.29 6.53
CA SER A 99 19.42 5.79 7.06
C SER A 99 19.59 5.96 8.58
N LYS A 100 18.76 6.80 9.20
CA LYS A 100 18.76 7.11 10.64
C LYS A 100 17.70 6.34 11.43
N LEU A 101 16.86 5.55 10.76
CA LEU A 101 15.80 4.79 11.42
C LEU A 101 16.39 3.77 12.41
N ASN A 102 15.90 3.78 13.64
CA ASN A 102 16.17 2.73 14.61
C ASN A 102 15.05 1.67 14.61
N ASN A 103 15.20 0.60 15.39
CA ASN A 103 14.20 -0.48 15.44
C ASN A 103 12.81 0.00 15.85
N GLU A 104 12.72 0.97 16.77
CA GLU A 104 11.43 1.53 17.20
C GLU A 104 10.77 2.33 16.08
N ASP A 105 11.54 3.13 15.33
CA ASP A 105 11.06 3.86 14.17
C ASP A 105 10.59 2.92 13.07
N ILE A 106 11.31 1.82 12.82
CA ILE A 106 10.95 0.79 11.84
C ILE A 106 9.59 0.18 12.20
N HIS A 107 9.38 -0.19 13.46
CA HIS A 107 8.09 -0.71 13.93
C HIS A 107 6.96 0.31 13.75
N LYS A 108 7.18 1.57 14.16
CA LYS A 108 6.20 2.64 13.98
C LYS A 108 5.88 2.87 12.51
N ILE A 109 6.88 3.03 11.65
CA ILE A 109 6.71 3.26 10.22
C ILE A 109 5.96 2.10 9.56
N THR A 110 6.29 0.86 9.90
CA THR A 110 5.59 -0.33 9.41
C THR A 110 4.09 -0.24 9.67
N GLU A 111 3.68 0.14 10.89
CA GLU A 111 2.27 0.33 11.23
C GLU A 111 1.66 1.53 10.49
N LEU A 112 2.39 2.65 10.43
CA LEU A 112 1.89 3.91 9.85
C LEU A 112 1.61 3.83 8.35
N ILE A 113 2.40 3.05 7.62
CA ILE A 113 2.25 2.92 6.16
C ILE A 113 1.47 1.66 5.77
N ASP A 114 0.92 0.93 6.76
CA ASP A 114 0.25 -0.37 6.60
C ASP A 114 1.13 -1.41 5.87
N PHE A 115 2.43 -1.48 6.22
CA PHE A 115 3.38 -2.41 5.61
C PHE A 115 3.45 -3.76 6.33
N PHE A 116 4.02 -4.76 5.64
CA PHE A 116 4.23 -6.05 6.26
C PHE A 116 5.39 -5.98 7.27
N PRO A 117 5.23 -6.51 8.49
CA PRO A 117 6.28 -6.51 9.49
C PRO A 117 7.50 -7.31 9.03
N GLY A 118 8.69 -6.86 9.43
CA GLY A 118 9.97 -7.50 9.09
C GLY A 118 10.48 -7.22 7.67
N ARG A 119 9.71 -6.51 6.84
CA ARG A 119 10.11 -6.24 5.44
C ARG A 119 11.18 -5.17 5.32
N ILE A 120 11.12 -4.13 6.15
CA ILE A 120 12.09 -3.03 6.15
C ILE A 120 13.49 -3.56 6.49
N GLU A 121 13.54 -4.48 7.45
CA GLU A 121 14.73 -5.17 7.92
C GLU A 121 15.21 -6.20 6.88
N ARG A 122 14.32 -7.08 6.40
CA ARG A 122 14.67 -8.10 5.39
C ARG A 122 15.21 -7.48 4.10
N ASP A 123 14.64 -6.36 3.68
CA ASP A 123 15.02 -5.65 2.46
C ASP A 123 16.16 -4.63 2.72
N ASN A 124 16.72 -4.60 3.94
CA ASN A 124 17.88 -3.82 4.38
C ASN A 124 17.79 -2.31 4.07
N TRP A 125 16.63 -1.70 4.31
CA TRP A 125 16.39 -0.29 3.93
C TRP A 125 17.42 0.67 4.54
N VAL A 126 17.71 0.53 5.83
CA VAL A 126 18.63 1.42 6.56
C VAL A 126 20.05 1.34 5.99
N GLU A 127 20.56 0.14 5.78
CA GLU A 127 21.91 -0.08 5.23
C GLU A 127 22.01 0.43 3.80
N LYS A 128 21.01 0.16 2.95
CA LYS A 128 20.99 0.65 1.57
C LYS A 128 20.87 2.16 1.50
N ALA A 129 20.05 2.77 2.34
CA ALA A 129 19.95 4.21 2.42
C ALA A 129 21.27 4.86 2.86
N GLN A 130 22.06 4.20 3.73
CA GLN A 130 23.42 4.66 4.03
C GLN A 130 24.36 4.63 2.81
N LEU A 131 24.20 3.65 1.91
CA LEU A 131 24.99 3.60 0.68
C LEU A 131 24.56 4.69 -0.31
N PHE A 132 23.27 4.97 -0.43
CA PHE A 132 22.77 5.97 -1.38
C PHE A 132 23.01 7.41 -0.93
N LYS A 133 22.93 7.71 0.37
CA LYS A 133 23.20 9.08 0.87
C LYS A 133 24.64 9.56 0.65
N ILE A 134 25.59 8.64 0.48
CA ILE A 134 27.01 8.97 0.25
C ILE A 134 27.25 9.34 -1.23
N ASN A 135 26.38 8.86 -2.12
CA ASN A 135 26.51 9.01 -3.57
C ASN A 135 25.65 10.15 -4.15
N THR A 136 25.02 10.95 -3.28
CA THR A 136 24.15 12.08 -3.65
C THR A 136 24.82 13.37 -3.20
#